data_AF-E0UMJ5-F1
#
_entry.id   AF-E0UMJ5-F1
#
_cell.length_a   1.000
_cell.length_b   1.000
_cell.length_c   1.000
_cell.angle_alpha   90.00
_cell.angle_beta   90.00
_cell.angle_gamma   90.00
#
_symmetry.space_group_name_H-M   'P 1'
#
loop_
_entity.id
_entity.type
_entity.pdbx_description
1 polymer ?
#
loop_
_entity_poly.entity_id
_entity_poly.type
_entity_poly.pdbx_seq_one_letter_code
_entity_poly.pdbx_strand_id
1 'polypeptide(L)'
;METLTLGSELEVKKGDFLIDYKQLAMNAQILEQQIDRIERSGVVAPPNTWISSYVVTKKSGKSYRYYRLMTNKRDKEGKLKKKMLKYLGAEDSKATLKMVAAIKRRNRIQALQRQLKRLMEQEQPQLKRRNRGSSGVNTPLTCFDRMLLVQLQQQLTELIGRFEQLERKLKKTQNPSA
;
A
#
# COMPACT_ATOMS: atom_id res chain seq x y z
N MET A 1 11.87 -16.77 -50.32
CA MET A 1 10.99 -17.60 -49.46
C MET A 1 11.38 -17.34 -48.01
N GLU A 2 11.00 -16.19 -47.45
CA GLU A 2 11.27 -15.83 -46.05
C GLU A 2 10.11 -14.97 -45.52
N THR A 3 8.99 -15.59 -45.16
CA THR A 3 7.84 -14.89 -44.53
C THR A 3 7.11 -15.75 -43.50
N LEU A 4 7.83 -16.54 -42.67
CA LEU A 4 7.20 -17.38 -41.66
C LEU A 4 7.72 -17.22 -40.22
N THR A 5 8.63 -16.28 -39.94
CA THR A 5 9.27 -16.16 -38.61
C THR A 5 8.66 -15.09 -37.70
N LEU A 6 7.89 -14.13 -38.24
CA LEU A 6 7.35 -13.00 -37.46
C LEU A 6 6.10 -13.35 -36.63
N GLY A 7 5.28 -14.32 -37.07
CA GLY A 7 4.04 -14.69 -36.38
C GLY A 7 4.27 -15.41 -35.05
N SER A 8 5.24 -16.34 -35.02
CA SER A 8 5.57 -17.13 -33.83
C SER A 8 6.23 -16.30 -32.72
N GLU A 9 7.09 -15.34 -33.06
CA GLU A 9 7.70 -14.45 -32.05
C GLU A 9 6.70 -13.49 -31.41
N LEU A 10 5.69 -13.04 -32.15
CA LEU A 10 4.65 -12.14 -31.64
C LEU A 10 3.70 -12.86 -30.67
N GLU A 11 3.39 -14.13 -30.91
CA GLU A 11 2.58 -14.94 -29.99
C GLU A 11 3.35 -15.33 -28.72
N VAL A 12 4.63 -15.69 -28.83
CA VAL A 12 5.49 -16.00 -27.68
C VAL A 12 5.65 -14.77 -26.79
N LYS A 13 5.94 -13.59 -27.36
CA LYS A 13 6.05 -12.33 -26.59
C LYS A 13 4.75 -11.90 -25.92
N LYS A 14 3.58 -12.19 -26.53
CA LYS A 14 2.27 -11.96 -25.90
C LYS A 14 1.99 -12.94 -24.76
N GLY A 15 2.39 -14.20 -24.91
CA GLY A 15 2.28 -15.24 -23.88
C GLY A 15 3.10 -14.91 -22.64
N ASP A 16 4.38 -14.56 -22.82
CA ASP A 16 5.29 -14.18 -21.74
C ASP A 16 4.79 -12.93 -20.99
N PHE A 17 4.32 -11.91 -21.72
CA PHE A 17 3.76 -10.69 -21.14
C PHE A 17 2.48 -10.95 -20.30
N LEU A 18 1.63 -11.89 -20.72
CA LEU A 18 0.41 -12.24 -20.00
C LEU A 18 0.69 -13.05 -18.71
N ILE A 19 1.75 -13.86 -18.71
CA ILE A 19 2.21 -14.63 -17.54
C ILE A 19 2.78 -13.69 -16.48
N ASP A 20 3.59 -12.72 -16.90
CA ASP A 20 4.18 -11.71 -16.01
C ASP A 20 3.11 -10.86 -15.32
N TYR A 21 2.08 -10.42 -16.05
CA TYR A 21 0.99 -9.61 -15.49
C TYR A 21 0.15 -10.40 -14.46
N LYS A 22 -0.18 -11.66 -14.77
CA LYS A 22 -0.92 -12.53 -13.83
C LYS A 22 -0.11 -12.79 -12.55
N GLN A 23 1.19 -13.04 -12.70
CA GLN A 23 2.06 -13.27 -11.56
C GLN A 23 2.18 -12.01 -10.68
N LEU A 24 2.29 -10.84 -11.30
CA LEU A 24 2.37 -9.58 -10.58
C LEU A 24 1.07 -9.24 -9.83
N ALA A 25 -0.08 -9.41 -10.47
CA ALA A 25 -1.38 -9.23 -9.85
C ALA A 25 -1.58 -10.18 -8.66
N MET A 26 -1.20 -11.46 -8.81
CA MET A 26 -1.22 -12.43 -7.74
C MET A 26 -0.30 -12.05 -6.58
N ASN A 27 0.91 -11.55 -6.87
CA ASN A 27 1.84 -11.06 -5.84
C ASN A 27 1.29 -9.85 -5.09
N ALA A 28 0.67 -8.89 -5.80
CA ALA A 28 0.01 -7.73 -5.19
C ALA A 28 -1.11 -8.18 -4.24
N GLN A 29 -1.98 -9.08 -4.70
CA GLN A 29 -3.07 -9.62 -3.90
C GLN A 29 -2.58 -10.34 -2.63
N ILE A 30 -1.48 -11.12 -2.74
CA ILE A 30 -0.86 -11.77 -1.57
C ILE A 30 -0.38 -10.73 -0.54
N LEU A 31 0.24 -9.64 -0.99
CA LEU A 31 0.71 -8.58 -0.08
C LEU A 31 -0.44 -7.85 0.61
N GLU A 32 -1.54 -7.59 -0.11
CA GLU A 32 -2.76 -7.01 0.46
C GLU A 32 -3.38 -7.91 1.52
N GLN A 33 -3.52 -9.21 1.22
CA GLN A 33 -4.01 -10.19 2.19
C GLN A 33 -3.12 -10.29 3.44
N GLN A 34 -1.81 -10.14 3.28
CA GLN A 34 -0.88 -10.10 4.42
C GLN A 34 -1.08 -8.85 5.29
N ILE A 35 -1.31 -7.68 4.66
CA ILE A 35 -1.61 -6.44 5.39
C ILE A 35 -2.90 -6.62 6.19
N ASP A 36 -3.98 -7.05 5.54
CA ASP A 36 -5.28 -7.35 6.15
C ASP A 36 -5.16 -8.29 7.35
N ARG A 37 -4.39 -9.38 7.19
CA ARG A 37 -4.18 -10.35 8.25
C ARG A 37 -3.50 -9.72 9.47
N ILE A 38 -2.51 -8.83 9.25
CA ILE A 38 -1.81 -8.15 10.33
C ILE A 38 -2.73 -7.15 11.02
N GLU A 39 -3.56 -6.41 10.28
CA GLU A 39 -4.52 -5.46 10.83
C GLU A 39 -5.59 -6.17 11.67
N ARG A 40 -6.09 -7.33 11.22
CA ARG A 40 -7.04 -8.15 12.00
C ARG A 40 -6.39 -8.81 13.23
N SER A 41 -5.07 -9.02 13.23
CA SER A 41 -4.35 -9.65 14.36
C SER A 41 -4.30 -8.79 15.63
N GLY A 42 -4.66 -7.52 15.55
CA GLY A 42 -4.81 -6.64 16.70
C GLY A 42 -4.37 -5.21 16.43
N VAL A 43 -4.35 -4.41 17.50
CA VAL A 43 -4.12 -2.96 17.43
C VAL A 43 -2.80 -2.64 16.73
N VAL A 44 -2.88 -1.74 15.76
CA VAL A 44 -1.75 -1.15 15.02
C VAL A 44 -1.45 0.23 15.61
N ALA A 45 -0.18 0.52 15.85
CA ALA A 45 0.21 1.80 16.44
C ALA A 45 -0.03 2.97 15.47
N PRO A 46 -0.37 4.18 15.97
CA PRO A 46 -0.55 5.35 15.11
C PRO A 46 0.72 5.71 14.32
N PRO A 47 0.58 6.46 13.21
CA PRO A 47 1.72 6.87 12.40
C PRO A 47 2.70 7.74 13.20
N ASN A 48 3.99 7.65 12.88
CA ASN A 48 5.06 8.46 13.48
C ASN A 48 5.16 8.38 15.01
N THR A 49 4.72 7.27 15.60
CA THR A 49 4.85 7.02 17.04
C THR A 49 6.06 6.16 17.38
N TRP A 50 6.66 6.41 18.54
CA TRP A 50 7.77 5.61 19.08
C TRP A 50 7.71 5.58 20.61
N ILE A 51 8.35 4.58 21.20
CA ILE A 51 8.50 4.47 22.65
C ILE A 51 9.81 5.16 23.06
N SER A 52 9.75 6.02 24.07
CA SER A 52 10.91 6.68 24.66
C SER A 52 10.99 6.30 26.13
N SER A 53 12.18 5.97 26.62
CA SER A 53 12.44 5.81 28.04
C SER A 53 12.90 7.12 28.67
N TYR A 54 12.62 7.30 29.96
CA TYR A 54 13.22 8.32 30.82
C TYR A 54 13.50 7.73 32.20
N VAL A 55 14.47 8.32 32.90
CA VAL A 55 14.89 7.87 34.23
C VAL A 55 14.51 8.92 35.25
N VAL A 56 13.93 8.49 36.37
CA VAL A 56 13.62 9.33 37.53
C VAL A 56 14.50 8.88 38.68
N THR A 57 15.38 9.76 39.13
CA THR A 57 16.26 9.51 40.27
C THR A 57 15.67 10.19 41.52
N LYS A 58 15.47 9.43 42.59
CA LYS A 58 15.02 9.96 43.88
C LYS A 58 16.20 10.51 44.68
N LYS A 59 15.90 11.37 45.67
CA LYS A 59 16.91 11.89 46.63
C LYS A 59 17.71 10.79 47.35
N SER A 60 17.13 9.59 47.48
CA SER A 60 17.80 8.41 48.07
C SER A 60 18.79 7.72 47.13
N GLY A 61 19.10 8.27 45.96
CA GLY A 61 19.98 7.68 44.94
C GLY A 61 19.34 6.58 44.07
N LYS A 62 18.15 6.08 44.42
CA LYS A 62 17.44 5.05 43.64
C LYS A 62 16.91 5.64 42.34
N SER A 63 17.14 4.96 41.21
CA SER A 63 16.70 5.37 39.87
C SER A 63 15.68 4.41 39.29
N TYR A 64 14.63 4.96 38.69
CA TYR A 64 13.53 4.21 38.08
C TYR A 64 13.41 4.56 36.60
N ARG A 65 13.39 3.55 35.73
CA ARG A 65 13.18 3.73 34.29
C ARG A 65 11.71 3.56 33.95
N TYR A 66 11.18 4.52 33.21
CA TYR A 66 9.82 4.51 32.73
C TYR A 66 9.75 4.79 31.23
N TYR A 67 8.66 4.35 30.62
CA TYR A 67 8.43 4.37 29.20
C TYR A 67 7.18 5.20 28.87
N ARG A 68 7.25 5.92 27.76
CA ARG A 68 6.18 6.76 27.23
C ARG A 68 6.07 6.61 25.72
N LEU A 69 4.83 6.66 25.23
CA LEU A 69 4.54 6.75 23.81
C LEU A 69 4.65 8.20 23.37
N MET A 70 5.46 8.43 22.35
CA MET A 70 5.74 9.73 21.77
C MET A 70 5.22 9.78 20.33
N THR A 71 4.96 10.99 19.86
CA THR A 71 4.64 11.30 18.46
C THR A 71 5.26 12.63 18.05
N ASN A 72 5.24 12.90 16.76
CA ASN A 72 5.55 14.20 16.21
C ASN A 72 4.26 14.97 15.91
N LYS A 73 4.17 16.23 16.35
CA LYS A 73 3.08 17.15 16.02
C LYS A 73 3.68 18.47 15.52
N ARG A 74 3.10 19.06 14.48
CA ARG A 74 3.45 20.42 14.04
C ARG A 74 2.74 21.45 14.90
N ASP A 75 3.45 22.52 15.27
CA ASP A 75 2.83 23.70 15.88
C ASP A 75 2.18 24.60 14.83
N LYS A 76 1.62 25.74 15.27
CA LYS A 76 0.92 26.69 14.40
C LYS A 76 1.88 27.31 13.38
N GLU A 77 3.16 27.37 13.72
CA GLU A 77 4.27 27.89 12.92
C GLU A 77 4.88 26.81 12.00
N GLY A 78 4.33 25.58 12.01
CA GLY A 78 4.73 24.48 11.14
C GLY A 78 5.98 23.69 11.59
N LYS A 79 6.58 24.03 12.74
CA LYS A 79 7.76 23.37 13.31
C LYS A 79 7.38 22.03 13.95
N LEU A 80 8.20 21.01 13.69
CA LEU A 80 7.99 19.66 14.22
C LEU A 80 8.39 19.60 15.71
N LYS A 81 7.44 19.31 16.59
CA LYS A 81 7.66 19.13 18.02
C LYS A 81 7.33 17.71 18.46
N LYS A 82 8.17 17.19 19.35
CA LYS A 82 7.93 15.89 20.02
C LYS A 82 6.86 16.08 21.08
N LYS A 83 5.82 15.26 21.04
CA LYS A 83 4.73 15.29 22.01
C LYS A 83 4.53 13.91 22.63
N MET A 84 4.34 13.86 23.94
CA MET A 84 3.93 12.64 24.62
C MET A 84 2.44 12.40 24.35
N LEU A 85 2.11 11.19 23.88
CA LEU A 85 0.74 10.72 23.70
C LEU A 85 0.21 10.06 24.96
N LYS A 86 1.00 9.13 25.52
CA LYS A 86 0.54 8.27 26.62
C LYS A 86 1.71 7.81 27.46
N TYR A 87 1.50 7.73 28.77
CA TYR A 87 2.43 7.08 29.68
C TYR A 87 2.23 5.56 29.64
N LEU A 88 3.31 4.79 29.48
CA LEU A 88 3.26 3.34 29.37
C LEU A 88 3.67 2.65 30.68
N GLY A 89 4.48 3.30 31.51
CA GLY A 89 4.91 2.76 32.81
C GLY A 89 6.26 2.06 32.72
N ALA A 90 6.44 0.96 33.45
CA ALA A 90 7.67 0.17 33.43
C ALA A 90 7.79 -0.66 32.13
N GLU A 91 8.96 -1.27 31.94
CA GLU A 91 9.29 -2.09 30.77
C GLU A 91 8.32 -3.28 30.61
N ASP A 92 8.12 -4.02 31.69
CA ASP A 92 7.31 -5.24 31.73
C ASP A 92 5.81 -4.96 31.88
N SER A 93 5.43 -3.68 31.88
CA SER A 93 4.02 -3.34 31.99
C SER A 93 3.26 -3.84 30.75
N LYS A 94 2.03 -4.32 30.98
CA LYS A 94 1.13 -4.76 29.88
C LYS A 94 0.94 -3.68 28.82
N ALA A 95 0.97 -2.40 29.20
CA ALA A 95 0.83 -1.28 28.28
C ALA A 95 2.05 -1.11 27.37
N THR A 96 3.28 -1.19 27.91
CA THR A 96 4.51 -1.15 27.12
C THR A 96 4.57 -2.31 26.14
N LEU A 97 4.36 -3.54 26.61
CA LEU A 97 4.40 -4.75 25.77
C LEU A 97 3.37 -4.72 24.63
N LYS A 98 2.12 -4.33 24.93
CA LYS A 98 1.07 -4.16 23.90
C LYS A 98 1.47 -3.13 22.85
N MET A 99 2.09 -2.02 23.27
CA MET A 99 2.50 -0.95 22.36
C MET A 99 3.70 -1.35 21.50
N VAL A 100 4.67 -2.09 22.05
CA VAL A 100 5.78 -2.68 21.28
C VAL A 100 5.22 -3.57 20.17
N ALA A 101 4.28 -4.46 20.50
CA ALA A 101 3.63 -5.31 19.51
C ALA A 101 2.88 -4.50 18.44
N ALA A 102 2.14 -3.45 18.85
CA ALA A 102 1.42 -2.57 17.93
C ALA A 102 2.34 -1.80 16.96
N ILE A 103 3.50 -1.33 17.45
CA ILE A 103 4.53 -0.70 16.61
C ILE A 103 5.14 -1.72 15.64
N LYS A 104 5.40 -2.95 16.09
CA LYS A 104 5.91 -4.03 15.23
C LYS A 104 4.94 -4.33 14.08
N ARG A 105 3.64 -4.44 14.37
CA ARG A 105 2.59 -4.59 13.35
C ARG A 105 2.61 -3.45 12.33
N ARG A 106 2.59 -2.21 12.82
CA ARG A 106 2.65 -1.00 11.97
C ARG A 106 3.87 -1.03 11.05
N ASN A 107 5.05 -1.33 11.58
CA ASN A 107 6.28 -1.36 10.79
C ASN A 107 6.24 -2.46 9.73
N ARG A 108 5.65 -3.62 10.05
CA ARG A 108 5.47 -4.70 9.07
C ARG A 108 4.50 -4.29 7.96
N ILE A 109 3.36 -3.69 8.30
CA ILE A 109 2.40 -3.15 7.32
C ILE A 109 3.09 -2.13 6.41
N GLN A 110 3.84 -1.17 6.97
CA GLN A 110 4.57 -0.18 6.18
C GLN A 110 5.61 -0.82 5.24
N ALA A 111 6.27 -1.91 5.65
CA ALA A 111 7.19 -2.63 4.79
C ALA A 111 6.46 -3.30 3.61
N LEU A 112 5.32 -3.97 3.88
CA LEU A 112 4.50 -4.59 2.85
C LEU A 112 3.92 -3.55 1.87
N GLN A 113 3.42 -2.42 2.38
CA GLN A 113 2.95 -1.32 1.55
C GLN A 113 4.05 -0.76 0.63
N ARG A 114 5.30 -0.67 1.11
CA ARG A 114 6.43 -0.28 0.25
C ARG A 114 6.75 -1.33 -0.81
N GLN A 115 6.61 -2.62 -0.49
CA GLN A 115 6.79 -3.69 -1.48
C GLN A 115 5.70 -3.61 -2.56
N LEU A 116 4.44 -3.44 -2.16
CA LEU A 116 3.32 -3.26 -3.08
C LEU A 116 3.53 -2.04 -3.98
N LYS A 117 3.93 -0.90 -3.41
CA LYS A 117 4.27 0.31 -4.17
C LYS A 117 5.36 0.05 -5.22
N ARG A 118 6.41 -0.70 -4.87
CA ARG A 118 7.49 -1.04 -5.80
C ARG A 118 7.01 -1.95 -6.93
N LEU A 119 6.16 -2.94 -6.63
CA LEU A 119 5.58 -3.82 -7.65
C LEU A 119 4.73 -3.01 -8.65
N MET A 120 3.90 -2.09 -8.15
CA MET A 120 3.09 -1.22 -9.01
C MET A 120 3.95 -0.21 -9.81
N GLU A 121 5.08 0.25 -9.27
CA GLU A 121 6.00 1.14 -9.99
C GLU A 121 6.79 0.40 -11.09
N GLN A 122 6.97 -0.91 -10.98
CA GLN A 122 7.58 -1.74 -12.04
C GLN A 122 6.67 -1.88 -13.28
N GLU A 123 5.36 -1.75 -13.14
CA GLU A 123 4.42 -1.71 -14.26
C GLU A 123 4.51 -0.41 -15.08
N GLN A 124 5.07 0.66 -14.52
CA GLN A 124 5.23 1.89 -15.27
C GLN A 124 6.48 1.79 -16.15
N PRO A 125 6.39 2.01 -17.48
CA PRO A 125 7.57 2.19 -18.29
C PRO A 125 8.36 3.34 -17.64
N GLN A 126 9.54 2.99 -17.12
CA GLN A 126 10.46 3.92 -16.48
C GLN A 126 10.77 5.02 -17.52
N LEU A 127 10.04 6.14 -17.44
CA LEU A 127 10.43 7.36 -18.11
C LEU A 127 11.80 7.69 -17.53
N LYS A 128 12.86 7.29 -18.23
CA LYS A 128 14.25 7.56 -17.88
C LYS A 128 14.32 9.05 -17.57
N ARG A 129 14.38 9.38 -16.28
CA ARG A 129 14.54 10.76 -15.83
C ARG A 129 15.88 11.24 -16.36
N ARG A 130 15.86 11.90 -17.51
CA ARG A 130 16.95 12.75 -17.96
C ARG A 130 17.08 13.84 -16.92
N ASN A 131 18.09 13.72 -16.06
CA ASN A 131 18.54 14.84 -15.26
C ASN A 131 19.08 15.91 -16.21
N ARG A 132 18.34 17.00 -16.39
CA ARG A 132 18.83 18.39 -16.41
C ARG A 132 17.66 19.34 -16.60
N GLY A 133 17.69 20.40 -15.81
CA GLY A 133 16.53 21.17 -15.41
C GLY A 133 15.76 21.81 -16.56
N SER A 134 14.46 21.97 -16.33
CA SER A 134 13.71 23.13 -16.79
C SER A 134 12.37 23.14 -16.07
N SER A 135 12.02 24.31 -15.56
CA SER A 135 10.74 24.68 -14.99
C SER A 135 9.62 24.38 -15.99
N GLY A 136 8.54 23.72 -15.55
CA GLY A 136 7.40 23.47 -16.43
C GLY A 136 6.45 22.42 -15.86
N VAL A 137 5.44 22.91 -15.15
CA VAL A 137 4.22 22.24 -14.67
C VAL A 137 3.89 20.94 -15.42
N ASN A 138 4.25 19.80 -14.83
CA ASN A 138 3.63 18.51 -15.10
C ASN A 138 3.60 17.77 -13.76
N THR A 139 2.61 18.08 -12.95
CA THR A 139 2.35 17.40 -11.69
C THR A 139 2.00 15.95 -12.00
N PRO A 140 2.80 14.95 -11.60
CA PRO A 140 2.40 13.56 -11.75
C PRO A 140 1.14 13.34 -10.90
N LEU A 141 0.11 12.75 -11.53
CA LEU A 141 -1.17 12.39 -10.91
C LEU A 141 -0.95 11.91 -9.47
N THR A 142 -1.58 12.61 -8.54
CA THR A 142 -1.44 12.37 -7.11
C THR A 142 -1.95 10.98 -6.75
N CYS A 143 -1.58 10.47 -5.57
CA CYS A 143 -2.06 9.17 -5.07
C CYS A 143 -3.59 9.07 -5.08
N PHE A 144 -4.28 10.21 -4.89
CA PHE A 144 -5.72 10.33 -4.99
C PHE A 144 -6.22 10.14 -6.42
N ASP A 145 -5.59 10.80 -7.40
CA ASP A 145 -5.98 10.68 -8.81
C ASP A 145 -5.77 9.26 -9.35
N ARG A 146 -4.77 8.54 -8.83
CA ARG A 146 -4.52 7.13 -9.16
C ARG A 146 -5.60 6.20 -8.61
N MET A 147 -6.04 6.44 -7.36
CA MET A 147 -7.14 5.69 -6.76
C MET A 147 -8.45 5.94 -7.49
N LEU A 148 -8.67 7.18 -7.94
CA LEU A 148 -9.82 7.55 -8.77
C LEU A 148 -9.81 6.81 -10.11
N LEU A 149 -8.65 6.71 -10.77
CA LEU A 149 -8.50 5.97 -12.03
C LEU A 149 -8.80 4.48 -11.86
N VAL A 150 -8.32 3.85 -10.78
CA VAL A 150 -8.61 2.44 -10.47
C VAL A 150 -10.10 2.23 -10.24
N GLN A 151 -10.76 3.13 -9.50
CA GLN A 151 -12.19 3.07 -9.27
C GLN A 151 -12.99 3.21 -10.58
N LEU A 152 -12.58 4.13 -11.45
CA LEU A 152 -13.23 4.36 -12.74
C LEU A 152 -13.06 3.14 -13.66
N GLN A 153 -11.89 2.50 -13.64
CA GLN A 153 -11.63 1.29 -14.40
C GLN A 153 -12.46 0.09 -13.91
N GLN A 154 -12.69 -0.03 -12.60
CA GLN A 154 -13.62 -1.01 -12.04
C GLN A 154 -15.06 -0.77 -12.51
N GLN A 155 -15.51 0.49 -12.51
CA GLN A 155 -16.86 0.84 -12.99
C GLN A 155 -17.06 0.51 -14.47
N LEU A 156 -16.06 0.78 -15.32
CA LEU A 156 -16.12 0.43 -16.74
C LEU A 156 -16.18 -1.09 -16.95
N THR A 157 -15.41 -1.86 -16.17
CA THR A 157 -15.40 -3.33 -16.25
C THR A 157 -16.77 -3.91 -15.85
N GLU A 158 -17.39 -3.36 -14.80
CA GLU A 158 -18.72 -3.76 -14.38
C GLU A 158 -19.78 -3.41 -15.44
N LEU A 159 -19.68 -2.23 -16.06
CA LEU A 159 -20.59 -1.79 -17.11
C LEU A 159 -20.52 -2.72 -18.32
N ILE A 160 -19.32 -3.08 -18.77
CA ILE A 160 -19.10 -4.02 -19.88
C ILE A 160 -19.73 -5.38 -19.55
N GLY A 161 -19.51 -5.90 -18.34
CA GLY A 161 -20.11 -7.16 -17.91
C GLY A 161 -21.64 -7.13 -17.91
N ARG A 162 -22.26 -6.00 -17.54
CA ARG A 162 -23.72 -5.80 -17.63
C ARG A 162 -24.21 -5.77 -19.08
N PHE A 163 -23.47 -5.12 -19.98
CA PHE A 163 -23.80 -5.12 -21.42
C PHE A 163 -23.77 -6.52 -22.01
N GLU A 164 -22.72 -7.31 -21.73
CA GLU A 164 -22.64 -8.70 -22.21
C GLU A 164 -23.81 -9.57 -21.72
N GLN A 165 -24.25 -9.37 -20.47
CA GLN A 165 -25.41 -10.07 -19.94
C GLN A 165 -26.71 -9.65 -20.65
N LEU A 166 -26.86 -8.37 -20.97
CA LEU A 166 -28.01 -7.86 -21.72
C LEU A 166 -28.04 -8.40 -23.15
N GLU A 167 -26.89 -8.43 -23.83
CA GLU A 167 -26.78 -9.02 -25.17
C GLU A 167 -27.15 -10.52 -25.16
N ARG A 168 -26.70 -11.27 -24.15
CA ARG A 168 -27.08 -12.69 -24.01
C ARG A 168 -28.58 -12.85 -23.77
N LYS A 169 -29.20 -11.96 -22.99
CA LYS A 169 -30.65 -11.97 -22.76
C LYS A 169 -31.41 -11.66 -24.05
N LEU A 170 -31.04 -10.61 -24.78
CA LEU A 170 -31.64 -10.25 -26.06
C LEU A 170 -31.52 -11.37 -27.11
N LYS A 171 -30.36 -12.03 -27.20
CA LYS A 171 -30.17 -13.20 -28.08
C LYS A 171 -31.08 -14.38 -27.71
N LYS A 172 -31.37 -14.57 -26.42
CA LYS A 172 -32.33 -15.60 -25.97
C LYS A 172 -33.78 -15.22 -26.29
N THR A 173 -34.14 -13.94 -26.21
CA THR A 173 -35.50 -13.48 -26.55
C THR A 173 -35.74 -13.41 -28.06
N GLN A 174 -34.70 -13.22 -28.88
CA GLN A 174 -34.79 -13.25 -30.35
C GLN A 174 -34.79 -14.65 -30.96
N ASN A 175 -34.39 -15.68 -30.21
CA ASN A 175 -34.52 -17.09 -30.60
C ASN A 175 -35.53 -17.81 -29.68
N PRO A 176 -36.83 -17.50 -29.72
CA PRO A 176 -37.83 -18.41 -29.19
C PRO A 176 -37.92 -19.61 -30.14
N SER A 177 -37.92 -20.82 -29.57
CA SER A 177 -38.10 -22.11 -30.26
C SER A 177 -38.98 -22.04 -31.51
N ALA A 178 -38.43 -22.51 -32.63
CA ALA A 178 -39.15 -23.46 -33.49
C ALA A 178 -38.98 -24.86 -32.89
#